data_AF-V6U7I7-F1
#
_entry.id   AF-V6U7I7-F1
#
_cell.length_a   1.000
_cell.length_b   1.000
_cell.length_c   1.000
_cell.angle_alpha   90.00
_cell.angle_beta   90.00
_cell.angle_gamma   90.00
#
_symmetry.space_group_name_H-M   'P 1'
#
loop_
_entity.id
_entity.type
_entity.pdbx_description
1 polymer ?
#
loop_
_entity_poly.entity_id
_entity_poly.type
_entity_poly.pdbx_seq_one_letter_code
_entity_poly.pdbx_strand_id
1 'polypeptide(L)'
;MRGIAEDCYCRDLHGNNSETSKPVSRRLQVVKSGDRVLAQAIHVSELSIALRVLCADDGLRLDNTYGVIRYKDAGVSPGTALHTIARSGTYLVCEVLTVSTPCILRPWPETPHQVASVNR
;
A
#
# COMPACT_ATOMS: atom_id res chain seq x y z
N MET A 1 -14.45 14.12 -39.40
CA MET A 1 -13.98 13.47 -38.16
C MET A 1 -12.50 13.12 -38.29
N ARG A 2 -11.63 13.95 -37.70
CA ARG A 2 -10.24 13.62 -37.34
C ARG A 2 -9.90 14.49 -36.12
N GLY A 3 -9.89 13.90 -34.92
CA GLY A 3 -9.03 14.37 -33.82
C GLY A 3 -7.58 13.97 -34.18
N ILE A 4 -6.51 14.46 -33.57
CA ILE A 4 -6.26 14.83 -32.17
C ILE A 4 -4.91 15.59 -32.21
N ALA A 5 -4.78 16.69 -31.47
CA ALA A 5 -3.55 17.15 -30.81
C ALA A 5 -3.81 18.57 -30.30
N GLU A 6 -4.33 18.69 -29.08
CA GLU A 6 -4.28 19.95 -28.35
C GLU A 6 -2.96 19.99 -27.58
N ASP A 7 -2.16 20.97 -27.98
CA ASP A 7 -0.91 21.39 -27.36
C ASP A 7 -1.13 21.81 -25.90
N CYS A 8 -0.45 21.14 -24.96
CA CYS A 8 -0.19 21.71 -23.64
C CYS A 8 1.27 22.16 -23.58
N TYR A 9 1.44 23.39 -24.02
CA TYR A 9 2.61 24.24 -23.89
C TYR A 9 2.83 24.55 -22.39
N CYS A 10 3.92 24.07 -21.78
CA CYS A 10 4.47 24.69 -20.58
C CYS A 10 5.79 25.36 -20.97
N ARG A 11 5.77 26.70 -20.96
CA ARG A 11 6.91 27.57 -21.27
C ARG A 11 8.04 27.38 -20.27
N ASP A 12 9.22 27.06 -20.78
CA ASP A 12 10.49 27.34 -20.11
C ASP A 12 10.77 28.85 -20.14
N LEU A 13 11.02 29.47 -18.99
CA LEU A 13 11.68 30.78 -18.90
C LEU A 13 12.69 30.82 -17.74
N HIS A 14 13.95 30.62 -18.15
CA HIS A 14 15.21 31.19 -17.64
C HIS A 14 15.58 31.17 -16.14
N GLY A 15 16.76 30.59 -15.84
CA GLY A 15 17.58 30.97 -14.68
C GLY A 15 18.69 29.99 -14.30
N ASN A 16 19.90 30.24 -14.81
CA ASN A 16 21.24 29.71 -14.51
C ASN A 16 21.51 28.75 -13.32
N ASN A 17 22.49 27.87 -13.59
CA ASN A 17 23.44 27.21 -12.68
C ASN A 17 22.90 26.15 -11.72
N SER A 18 23.17 24.87 -12.01
CA SER A 18 24.13 24.02 -11.28
C SER A 18 23.87 22.52 -11.52
N GLU A 19 24.97 21.81 -11.82
CA GLU A 19 25.24 20.42 -11.44
C GLU A 19 24.27 19.30 -11.85
N THR A 20 24.70 18.55 -12.87
CA THR A 20 24.74 17.08 -12.89
C THR A 20 23.58 16.32 -12.22
N SER A 21 22.37 16.42 -12.75
CA SER A 21 21.40 15.35 -12.55
C SER A 21 21.62 14.27 -13.62
N LYS A 22 22.51 13.30 -13.32
CA LYS A 22 22.48 11.99 -13.99
C LYS A 22 21.01 11.55 -14.06
N PRO A 23 20.51 10.95 -15.16
CA PRO A 23 19.19 10.35 -15.12
C PRO A 23 19.23 9.34 -13.97
N VAL A 24 18.50 9.64 -12.89
CA VAL A 24 18.29 8.68 -11.81
C VAL A 24 17.58 7.55 -12.51
N SER A 25 18.37 6.52 -12.83
CA SER A 25 17.88 5.26 -13.34
C SER A 25 16.83 4.86 -12.30
N ARG A 26 15.56 5.07 -12.64
CA ARG A 26 14.41 4.62 -11.84
C ARG A 26 14.50 3.10 -11.89
N ARG A 27 15.41 2.54 -11.09
CA ARG A 27 15.36 1.14 -10.71
C ARG A 27 13.93 1.00 -10.24
N LEU A 28 13.18 0.18 -10.94
CA LEU A 28 11.86 -0.25 -10.52
C LEU A 28 12.08 -0.83 -9.13
N GLN A 29 11.90 -0.02 -8.10
CA GLN A 29 11.86 -0.51 -6.74
C GLN A 29 10.55 -1.27 -6.70
N VAL A 30 10.66 -2.59 -6.64
CA VAL A 30 9.54 -3.49 -6.53
C VAL A 30 9.42 -3.81 -5.06
N VAL A 31 8.21 -3.67 -4.54
CA VAL A 31 7.85 -4.08 -3.18
C VAL A 31 8.23 -5.55 -2.98
N LYS A 32 8.81 -5.86 -1.83
CA LYS A 32 9.22 -7.22 -1.46
C LYS A 32 8.36 -7.74 -0.32
N SER A 33 8.35 -9.07 -0.15
CA SER A 33 7.81 -9.66 1.06
C SER A 33 8.60 -9.17 2.28
N GLY A 34 7.90 -8.79 3.34
CA GLY A 34 8.44 -8.16 4.55
C GLY A 34 8.47 -6.64 4.52
N ASP A 35 8.27 -6.01 3.35
CA ASP A 35 8.20 -4.56 3.28
C ASP A 35 6.92 -4.05 3.94
N ARG A 36 7.04 -2.87 4.55
CA ARG A 36 5.90 -2.15 5.12
C ARG A 36 5.38 -1.17 4.10
N VAL A 37 4.06 -1.15 3.98
CA VAL A 37 3.34 -0.29 3.04
C VAL A 37 2.18 0.41 3.74
N LEU A 38 1.96 1.67 3.38
CA LEU A 38 0.76 2.39 3.73
C LEU A 38 -0.32 2.09 2.69
N ALA A 39 -1.48 1.64 3.13
CA ALA A 39 -2.60 1.31 2.27
C ALA A 39 -3.90 1.87 2.82
N GLN A 40 -4.83 2.20 1.92
CA GLN A 40 -6.18 2.64 2.25
C GLN A 40 -7.18 1.51 1.97
N ALA A 41 -7.98 1.14 2.96
CA ALA A 41 -9.07 0.20 2.79
C ALA A 41 -10.12 0.79 1.84
N ILE A 42 -10.38 0.09 0.73
CA ILE A 42 -11.40 0.49 -0.24
C ILE A 42 -12.72 -0.26 0.01
N HIS A 43 -12.63 -1.51 0.45
CA HIS A 43 -13.79 -2.36 0.72
C HIS A 43 -13.48 -3.34 1.85
N VAL A 44 -14.45 -3.53 2.74
CA VAL A 44 -14.37 -4.46 3.87
C VAL A 44 -15.50 -5.46 3.73
N SER A 45 -15.15 -6.74 3.68
CA SER A 45 -16.08 -7.87 3.70
C SER A 45 -15.88 -8.69 4.97
N GLU A 46 -16.66 -9.75 5.15
CA GLU A 46 -16.49 -10.69 6.26
C GLU A 46 -15.19 -11.51 6.15
N LEU A 47 -14.73 -11.78 4.93
CA LEU A 47 -13.61 -12.69 4.67
C LEU A 47 -12.30 -11.97 4.30
N SER A 48 -12.39 -10.70 3.89
CA SER A 48 -11.23 -9.94 3.47
C SER A 48 -11.44 -8.42 3.51
N ILE A 49 -10.32 -7.71 3.57
CA ILE A 49 -10.23 -6.26 3.39
C ILE A 49 -9.46 -6.01 2.09
N ALA A 50 -10.08 -5.37 1.12
CA ALA A 50 -9.40 -4.90 -0.08
C ALA A 50 -8.82 -3.52 0.18
N LEU A 51 -7.56 -3.30 -0.22
CA LEU A 51 -6.85 -2.05 -0.01
C LEU A 51 -6.20 -1.54 -1.30
N ARG A 52 -6.10 -0.22 -1.41
CA ARG A 52 -5.22 0.46 -2.36
C ARG A 52 -3.92 0.80 -1.65
N VAL A 53 -2.80 0.30 -2.15
CA VAL A 53 -1.47 0.61 -1.63
C VAL A 53 -1.06 1.99 -2.14
N LEU A 54 -0.49 2.82 -1.27
CA LEU A 54 -0.15 4.22 -1.57
C LEU A 54 1.36 4.40 -1.66
N CYS A 55 2.09 3.92 -0.66
CA CYS A 55 3.54 3.98 -0.64
C CYS A 55 4.14 2.88 0.24
N ALA A 56 5.41 2.57 0.01
CA ALA A 56 6.22 1.77 0.92
C ALA A 56 6.97 2.67 1.93
N ASP A 57 7.48 2.08 3.01
CA ASP A 57 8.24 2.77 4.07
C ASP A 57 9.49 3.49 3.54
N ASP A 58 10.05 3.05 2.41
CA ASP A 58 11.18 3.69 1.73
C ASP A 58 10.78 4.96 0.95
N GLY A 59 9.51 5.37 1.04
CA GLY A 59 8.95 6.53 0.34
C GLY A 59 8.60 6.26 -1.12
N LEU A 60 8.73 5.02 -1.59
CA LEU A 60 8.33 4.65 -2.94
C LEU A 60 6.81 4.76 -3.09
N ARG A 61 6.37 5.61 -4.01
CA ARG A 61 4.96 5.68 -4.42
C ARG A 61 4.59 4.51 -5.31
N LEU A 62 3.48 3.86 -4.96
CA LEU A 62 2.99 2.67 -5.62
C LEU A 62 1.65 2.99 -6.29
N ASP A 63 1.71 3.59 -7.46
CA ASP A 63 0.50 3.88 -8.23
C ASP A 63 -0.15 2.57 -8.71
N ASN A 64 -1.48 2.50 -8.61
CA ASN A 64 -2.30 1.36 -9.07
C ASN A 64 -1.97 0.00 -8.43
N THR A 65 -1.33 -0.03 -7.26
CA THR A 65 -1.10 -1.28 -6.53
C THR A 65 -2.25 -1.56 -5.57
N TYR A 66 -2.74 -2.80 -5.60
CA TYR A 66 -3.83 -3.26 -4.73
C TYR A 66 -3.35 -4.37 -3.82
N GLY A 67 -3.88 -4.39 -2.61
CA GLY A 67 -3.61 -5.42 -1.62
C GLY A 67 -4.90 -6.01 -1.07
N VAL A 68 -4.79 -7.20 -0.50
CA VAL A 68 -5.85 -7.86 0.23
C VAL A 68 -5.32 -8.38 1.57
N ILE A 69 -6.04 -8.07 2.64
CA ILE A 69 -5.88 -8.74 3.93
C ILE A 69 -6.95 -9.82 3.99
N ARG A 70 -6.55 -11.09 4.06
CA ARG A 70 -7.50 -12.20 4.25
C ARG A 70 -7.81 -12.32 5.74
N TYR A 71 -8.97 -12.87 6.08
CA TYR A 71 -9.36 -13.11 7.47
C TYR A 71 -8.26 -13.78 8.31
N LYS A 72 -7.64 -14.84 7.76
CA LYS A 72 -6.58 -15.60 8.42
C LYS A 72 -5.27 -14.82 8.63
N ASP A 73 -5.03 -13.76 7.85
CA ASP A 73 -3.82 -12.93 7.96
C ASP A 73 -4.11 -11.63 8.73
N ALA A 74 -5.35 -11.42 9.16
CA ALA A 74 -5.78 -10.17 9.76
C ALA A 74 -5.41 -10.07 11.26
N GLY A 75 -4.88 -11.14 11.87
CA GLY A 75 -4.46 -11.15 13.27
C GLY A 75 -5.60 -11.01 14.27
N VAL A 76 -6.83 -11.36 13.88
CA VAL A 76 -8.02 -11.32 14.74
C VAL A 76 -8.40 -12.71 15.26
N SER A 77 -8.99 -12.73 16.45
CA SER A 77 -9.52 -13.96 17.04
C SER A 77 -10.68 -14.53 16.20
N PRO A 78 -10.82 -15.86 16.10
CA PRO A 78 -11.95 -16.48 15.41
C PRO A 78 -13.29 -15.94 15.89
N GLY A 79 -14.19 -15.59 14.97
CA GLY A 79 -15.48 -14.98 15.27
C GLY A 79 -15.46 -13.45 15.41
N THR A 80 -14.28 -12.82 15.42
CA THR A 80 -14.16 -11.35 15.36
C THR A 80 -14.33 -10.88 13.93
N ALA A 81 -15.17 -9.88 13.69
CA ALA A 81 -15.44 -9.36 12.37
C ALA A 81 -14.36 -8.37 11.90
N LEU A 82 -14.00 -8.40 10.61
CA LEU A 82 -12.92 -7.56 10.06
C LEU A 82 -13.19 -6.05 10.11
N HIS A 83 -14.45 -5.64 10.24
CA HIS A 83 -14.82 -4.23 10.42
C HIS A 83 -14.32 -3.64 11.76
N THR A 84 -13.86 -4.49 12.69
CA THR A 84 -13.20 -4.08 13.93
C THR A 84 -11.77 -3.59 13.69
N ILE A 85 -11.14 -4.01 12.57
CA ILE A 85 -9.78 -3.62 12.18
C ILE A 85 -9.84 -2.34 11.33
N ALA A 86 -10.74 -2.30 10.34
CA ALA A 86 -10.82 -1.19 9.40
C ALA A 86 -12.23 -1.02 8.82
N ARG A 87 -12.53 0.18 8.33
CA ARG A 87 -13.69 0.48 7.49
C ARG A 87 -13.18 1.01 6.14
N SER A 88 -14.06 1.07 5.14
CA SER A 88 -13.73 1.77 3.89
C SER A 88 -13.27 3.21 4.20
N GLY A 89 -12.16 3.61 3.60
CA GLY A 89 -11.47 4.87 3.85
C GLY A 89 -10.38 4.82 4.93
N THR A 90 -10.35 3.80 5.79
CA THR A 90 -9.32 3.64 6.83
C THR A 90 -7.94 3.45 6.20
N TYR A 91 -6.93 4.15 6.73
CA TYR A 91 -5.53 3.94 6.36
C TYR A 91 -4.89 2.95 7.34
N LEU A 92 -4.17 1.97 6.81
CA LEU A 92 -3.47 0.94 7.57
C LEU A 92 -2.02 0.89 7.11
N VAL A 93 -1.11 0.73 8.07
CA VAL A 93 0.22 0.23 7.76
C VAL A 93 0.11 -1.28 7.69
N CYS A 94 0.66 -1.86 6.64
CA CYS A 94 0.58 -3.29 6.37
C CYS A 94 1.96 -3.84 6.07
N GLU A 95 2.21 -5.07 6.44
CA GLU A 95 3.36 -5.82 5.95
C GLU A 95 2.95 -6.67 4.74
N VAL A 96 3.82 -6.70 3.74
CA VAL A 96 3.63 -7.47 2.52
C VAL A 96 4.02 -8.91 2.76
N LEU A 97 3.07 -9.82 2.72
CA LEU A 97 3.33 -11.26 2.83
C LEU A 97 3.73 -11.84 1.47
N THR A 98 3.01 -11.44 0.43
CA THR A 98 3.24 -11.96 -0.93
C THR A 98 3.12 -10.83 -1.94
N VAL A 99 4.13 -10.75 -2.81
CA VAL A 99 4.20 -9.81 -3.93
C VAL A 99 3.46 -10.43 -5.11
N SER A 100 2.18 -10.11 -5.25
CA SER A 100 1.29 -10.53 -6.34
C SER A 100 0.34 -9.39 -6.70
N THR A 101 -0.51 -9.57 -7.71
CA THR A 101 -1.57 -8.60 -8.05
C THR A 101 -2.94 -9.27 -7.86
N PRO A 102 -3.69 -9.01 -6.77
CA PRO A 102 -3.35 -8.12 -5.64
C PRO A 102 -2.28 -8.72 -4.70
N CYS A 103 -1.58 -7.86 -3.95
CA CYS A 103 -0.63 -8.28 -2.92
C CYS A 103 -1.37 -8.88 -1.73
N ILE A 104 -0.76 -9.84 -1.04
CA ILE A 104 -1.30 -10.34 0.23
C ILE A 104 -0.64 -9.57 1.36
N LEU A 105 -1.46 -8.97 2.22
CA LEU A 105 -1.03 -8.07 3.29
C LEU A 105 -1.49 -8.59 4.66
N ARG A 106 -0.78 -8.19 5.72
CA ARG A 106 -1.24 -8.26 7.11
C ARG A 106 -1.16 -6.88 7.78
N PRO A 107 -2.07 -6.53 8.72
CA PRO A 107 -1.94 -5.31 9.52
C PRO A 107 -0.59 -5.25 10.26
N TRP A 108 0.01 -4.06 10.34
CA TRP A 108 1.23 -3.79 11.09
C TRP A 108 1.02 -2.65 12.12
N PRO A 109 1.55 -2.77 13.35
CA PRO A 109 2.14 -3.99 13.93
C PRO A 109 1.08 -5.10 13.96
N GLU A 110 1.53 -6.37 13.99
CA GLU A 110 0.59 -7.46 14.22
C GLU A 110 -0.23 -7.11 15.45
N THR A 111 -1.56 -7.07 15.31
CA THR A 111 -2.42 -6.96 16.48
C THR A 111 -1.99 -8.07 17.41
N PRO A 112 -1.49 -7.75 18.61
CA PRO A 112 -1.06 -8.80 19.50
C PRO A 112 -2.28 -9.68 19.71
N HIS A 113 -2.19 -10.93 19.23
CA HIS A 113 -2.93 -12.01 19.86
C HIS A 113 -2.76 -11.75 21.34
N GLN A 114 -3.87 -11.53 22.06
CA GLN A 114 -3.85 -11.47 23.51
C GLN A 114 -2.89 -12.57 23.96
N VAL A 115 -1.71 -12.15 24.41
CA VAL A 115 -0.69 -13.06 24.89
C VAL A 115 -1.42 -13.92 25.89
N ALA A 116 -1.40 -15.21 25.61
CA ALA A 116 -2.23 -16.20 26.25
C ALA A 116 -2.39 -15.92 27.75
N SER A 117 -3.63 -15.99 28.22
CA SER A 117 -3.94 -16.24 29.63
C SER A 117 -3.25 -17.52 30.09
N VAL A 118 -1.97 -17.46 30.50
CA VAL A 118 -1.20 -18.51 31.19
C VAL A 118 0.01 -17.79 31.83
N ASN A 119 0.06 -17.50 33.13
CA ASN A 119 0.19 -18.47 34.22
C ASN A 119 -0.19 -17.83 35.57
N ARG A 120 -1.00 -18.60 36.33
CA ARG A 120 -1.12 -18.73 37.80
C ARG A 120 -0.76 -17.55 38.70
#